data_AF-A0A1X7LJ08-F1
#
_entry.id   AF-A0A1X7LJ08-F1
#
_cell.length_a   1.000
_cell.length_b   1.000
_cell.length_c   1.000
_cell.angle_alpha   90.00
_cell.angle_beta   90.00
_cell.angle_gamma   90.00
#
_symmetry.space_group_name_H-M   'P 1'
#
loop_
_entity.id
_entity.type
_entity.pdbx_description
1 polymer ?
#
loop_
_entity_poly.entity_id
_entity_poly.type
_entity_poly.pdbx_seq_one_letter_code
_entity_poly.pdbx_strand_id
1 'polypeptide(L)'
;MKAESGEAYFERIDGRTFHLQHICSINQLSRDYVDGRMELVDIHRELLRVAKEQPKLALWKRLCWTACLSGSVMLIFGRVYQDVPAAMAAGIMAYLCYLFLSRALKVPFLAEYGSAFLGGAVGCLMYMLIGVHLNLIMMGAVIPLVPGIAITNAIRDMMARHYLSGLMGAIEAICIAGALGAGIACVSLPIVPGITFYEAFRGLVTGNNGAAAVVFLQVAYGAAGIACGMIIAEVLYRHTIRRILHHCAR
;
A
#
# COMPACT_ATOMS: atom_id res chain seq x y z
N MET A 1 -7.91 38.22 0.55
CA MET A 1 -9.24 38.63 0.04
C MET A 1 -9.01 39.43 -1.23
N LYS A 2 -9.27 38.83 -2.39
CA LYS A 2 -9.29 39.50 -3.70
C LYS A 2 -10.46 38.87 -4.46
N ALA A 3 -11.66 39.34 -4.16
CA ALA A 3 -12.88 38.91 -4.82
C ALA A 3 -13.19 39.96 -5.89
N GLU A 4 -12.52 39.85 -7.02
CA GLU A 4 -12.88 40.56 -8.24
C GLU A 4 -12.86 39.57 -9.41
N SER A 5 -13.89 39.69 -10.25
CA SER A 5 -14.15 38.98 -11.51
C SER A 5 -14.66 37.54 -11.41
N GLY A 6 -15.80 37.29 -12.07
CA GLY A 6 -16.33 35.95 -12.37
C GLY A 6 -15.48 35.21 -13.41
N GLU A 7 -14.16 35.21 -13.23
CA GLU A 7 -13.23 34.43 -14.02
C GLU A 7 -13.10 33.03 -13.42
N ALA A 8 -13.19 32.01 -14.27
CA ALA A 8 -12.96 30.64 -13.87
C ALA A 8 -11.50 30.48 -13.41
N TYR A 9 -11.30 30.37 -12.10
CA TYR A 9 -9.98 30.16 -11.51
C TYR A 9 -9.61 28.67 -11.56
N PHE A 10 -8.61 28.33 -12.37
CA PHE A 10 -8.09 26.96 -12.48
C PHE A 10 -6.83 26.84 -11.64
N GLU A 11 -6.92 26.10 -10.52
CA GLU A 11 -5.79 25.82 -9.65
C GLU A 11 -5.32 24.37 -9.83
N ARG A 12 -4.02 24.18 -10.02
CA ARG A 12 -3.43 22.84 -10.22
C ARG A 12 -3.33 22.13 -8.88
N ILE A 13 -3.93 20.96 -8.78
CA ILE A 13 -3.88 20.13 -7.56
C ILE A 13 -2.76 19.10 -7.72
N ASP A 14 -1.62 19.34 -7.06
CA ASP A 14 -0.42 18.48 -7.15
C ASP A 14 -0.45 17.27 -6.20
N GLY A 15 -1.44 17.20 -5.30
CA GLY A 15 -1.61 16.07 -4.36
C GLY A 15 -3.08 15.81 -4.05
N ARG A 16 -3.54 14.57 -4.28
CA ARG A 16 -4.92 14.16 -4.02
C ARG A 16 -4.97 13.27 -2.78
N THR A 17 -5.67 13.73 -1.75
CA THR A 17 -5.94 12.94 -0.52
C THR A 17 -7.44 12.69 -0.38
N PHE A 18 -7.83 11.45 -0.05
CA PHE A 18 -9.23 11.04 0.05
C PHE A 18 -9.77 11.21 1.47
N HIS A 19 -9.93 12.46 1.91
CA HIS A 19 -10.58 12.78 3.19
C HIS A 19 -12.05 13.16 2.97
N LEU A 20 -12.92 12.16 2.85
CA LEU A 20 -14.37 12.39 2.65
C LEU A 20 -14.97 13.31 3.71
N GLN A 21 -14.49 13.23 4.95
CA GLN A 21 -14.99 14.09 6.02
C GLN A 21 -14.68 15.57 5.79
N HIS A 22 -13.49 15.91 5.27
CA HIS A 22 -13.19 17.29 4.86
C HIS A 22 -14.10 17.75 3.73
N ILE A 23 -14.33 16.89 2.72
CA ILE A 23 -15.21 17.22 1.59
C ILE A 23 -16.64 17.48 2.08
N CYS A 24 -17.16 16.61 2.96
CA CYS A 24 -18.49 16.79 3.55
C CYS A 24 -18.56 18.07 4.41
N SER A 25 -17.56 18.33 5.26
CA SER A 25 -17.52 19.55 6.07
C SER A 25 -17.48 20.82 5.21
N ILE A 26 -16.64 20.86 4.18
CA ILE A 26 -16.56 22.00 3.25
C ILE A 26 -17.87 22.18 2.48
N ASN A 27 -18.47 21.08 2.00
CA ASN A 27 -19.76 21.14 1.30
C ASN A 27 -20.89 21.62 2.23
N GLN A 28 -20.88 21.21 3.49
CA GLN A 28 -21.87 21.66 4.47
C GLN A 28 -21.70 23.15 4.76
N LEU A 29 -20.47 23.61 5.00
CA LEU A 29 -20.15 25.04 5.19
C LEU A 29 -20.60 25.89 3.99
N SER A 30 -20.35 25.41 2.77
CA SER A 30 -20.80 26.06 1.54
C SER A 30 -22.32 26.23 1.50
N ARG A 31 -23.08 25.18 1.85
CA ARG A 31 -24.55 25.23 1.93
C ARG A 31 -25.04 26.17 3.03
N ASP A 32 -24.44 26.11 4.21
CA ASP A 32 -24.84 26.94 5.35
C ASP A 32 -24.63 28.43 5.08
N TYR A 33 -23.58 28.80 4.32
CA TYR A 33 -23.35 30.17 3.88
C TYR A 33 -24.34 30.63 2.81
N VAL A 34 -24.63 29.78 1.81
CA VAL A 34 -25.64 30.10 0.77
C VAL A 34 -27.04 30.22 1.36
N ASP A 35 -27.37 29.40 2.36
CA ASP A 35 -28.64 29.45 3.11
C ASP A 35 -28.72 30.64 4.09
N GLY A 36 -27.68 31.48 4.18
CA GLY A 36 -27.65 32.64 5.08
C GLY A 36 -27.56 32.30 6.57
N ARG A 37 -27.17 31.05 6.91
CA ARG A 37 -27.02 30.59 8.31
C ARG A 37 -25.67 30.95 8.93
N MET A 38 -24.72 31.42 8.13
CA MET A 38 -23.38 31.83 8.56
C MET A 38 -22.93 33.09 7.83
N GLU A 39 -22.25 33.99 8.54
CA GLU A 39 -21.59 35.15 7.93
C GLU A 39 -20.24 34.76 7.31
N LEU A 40 -19.74 35.62 6.41
CA LEU A 40 -18.48 35.42 5.69
C LEU A 40 -17.28 35.25 6.63
N VAL A 41 -17.27 35.96 7.77
CA VAL A 41 -16.20 35.88 8.76
C VAL A 41 -16.20 34.52 9.46
N ASP A 42 -17.39 33.98 9.73
CA ASP A 42 -17.56 32.71 10.43
C ASP A 42 -17.21 31.52 9.53
N ILE A 43 -17.64 31.52 8.26
CA ILE A 43 -17.24 30.48 7.31
C ILE A 43 -15.72 30.48 7.09
N HIS A 44 -15.07 31.65 7.04
CA HIS A 44 -13.61 31.72 6.91
C HIS A 44 -12.90 31.10 8.12
N ARG A 45 -13.39 31.40 9.33
CA ARG A 45 -12.85 30.82 10.57
C ARG A 45 -13.03 29.30 10.59
N GLU A 46 -14.21 28.81 10.22
CA GLU A 46 -14.50 27.38 10.26
C GLU A 46 -13.77 26.61 9.14
N LEU A 47 -13.58 27.21 7.97
CA LEU A 47 -12.69 26.68 6.92
C LEU A 47 -11.25 26.51 7.43
N LEU A 48 -10.71 27.51 8.14
CA LEU A 48 -9.37 27.43 8.75
C LEU A 48 -9.29 26.35 9.84
N ARG A 49 -10.37 26.15 10.58
CA ARG A 49 -10.47 25.09 11.58
C ARG A 49 -10.48 23.71 10.93
N VAL A 50 -11.35 23.49 9.94
CA VAL A 50 -11.42 22.23 9.18
C VAL A 50 -10.07 21.94 8.51
N ALA A 51 -9.41 22.94 7.94
CA ALA A 51 -8.08 22.79 7.35
C ALA A 51 -7.01 22.33 8.36
N LYS A 52 -7.11 22.75 9.63
CA LYS A 52 -6.19 22.35 10.72
C LYS A 52 -6.55 21.02 11.37
N GLU A 53 -7.84 20.67 11.39
CA GLU A 53 -8.32 19.41 11.95
C GLU A 53 -7.91 18.24 11.04
N GLN A 54 -6.81 17.58 11.41
CA GLN A 54 -6.50 16.23 10.92
C GLN A 54 -6.78 15.22 12.04
N PRO A 55 -7.99 14.62 12.09
CA PRO A 55 -8.24 13.50 12.99
C PRO A 55 -7.40 12.30 12.55
N LYS A 56 -6.13 12.25 12.99
CA LYS A 56 -5.28 11.09 12.81
C LYS A 56 -5.69 10.07 13.86
N LEU A 57 -6.43 9.04 13.42
CA LEU A 57 -6.71 7.89 14.28
C LEU A 57 -5.38 7.38 14.87
N ALA A 58 -5.33 7.22 16.19
CA ALA A 58 -4.13 6.76 16.89
C ALA A 58 -3.61 5.45 16.30
N LEU A 59 -2.29 5.30 16.23
CA LEU A 59 -1.65 4.15 15.57
C LEU A 59 -2.15 2.81 16.13
N TRP A 60 -2.26 2.68 17.46
CA TRP A 60 -2.73 1.46 18.10
C TRP A 60 -4.14 1.06 17.62
N LYS A 61 -5.05 2.01 17.43
CA LYS A 61 -6.41 1.74 16.92
C LYS A 61 -6.36 1.23 15.48
N ARG A 62 -5.48 1.80 14.66
CA ARG A 62 -5.28 1.31 13.28
C ARG A 62 -4.77 -0.13 13.29
N LEU A 63 -3.79 -0.43 14.13
CA LEU A 63 -3.25 -1.78 14.28
C LEU A 63 -4.31 -2.78 14.77
N CYS A 64 -5.16 -2.39 15.73
CA CYS A 64 -6.28 -3.22 16.16
C CYS A 64 -7.23 -3.55 15.00
N TRP A 65 -7.61 -2.55 14.19
CA TRP A 65 -8.48 -2.79 13.04
C TRP A 65 -7.82 -3.60 11.93
N THR A 66 -6.54 -3.35 11.66
CA THR A 66 -5.74 -4.18 10.74
C THR A 66 -5.71 -5.62 11.21
N ALA A 67 -5.47 -5.86 12.49
CA ALA A 67 -5.45 -7.20 13.06
C ALA A 67 -6.82 -7.89 12.93
N CYS A 68 -7.91 -7.20 13.29
CA CYS A 68 -9.27 -7.71 13.11
C CYS A 68 -9.57 -8.04 11.65
N LEU A 69 -9.14 -7.20 10.70
CA LEU A 69 -9.32 -7.44 9.27
C LEU A 69 -8.54 -8.68 8.81
N SER A 70 -7.27 -8.82 9.20
CA SER A 70 -6.46 -9.98 8.84
C SER A 70 -6.96 -11.28 9.46
N GLY A 71 -7.42 -11.24 10.71
CA GLY A 71 -7.98 -12.40 11.41
C GLY A 71 -9.35 -12.83 10.88
N SER A 72 -10.20 -11.89 10.47
CA SER A 72 -11.56 -12.21 9.99
C SER A 72 -11.57 -13.04 8.71
N VAL A 73 -10.57 -12.85 7.85
CA VAL A 73 -10.37 -13.64 6.62
C VAL A 73 -10.27 -15.12 6.93
N MET A 74 -9.62 -15.49 8.04
CA MET A 74 -9.45 -16.90 8.43
C MET A 74 -10.79 -17.53 8.80
N LEU A 75 -11.67 -16.74 9.41
CA LEU A 75 -13.03 -17.15 9.78
C LEU A 75 -13.91 -17.32 8.54
N ILE A 76 -13.75 -16.46 7.54
CA ILE A 76 -14.52 -16.49 6.28
C ILE A 76 -14.12 -17.69 5.41
N PHE A 77 -12.82 -17.97 5.26
CA PHE A 77 -12.33 -18.92 4.25
C PHE A 77 -12.02 -20.33 4.78
N GLY A 78 -11.90 -20.57 6.09
CA GLY A 78 -11.41 -21.87 6.55
C GLY A 78 -11.88 -22.40 7.90
N ARG A 79 -12.61 -21.64 8.74
CA ARG A 79 -12.92 -22.02 10.14
C ARG A 79 -11.68 -22.49 10.95
N VAL A 80 -10.47 -22.06 10.56
CA VAL A 80 -9.23 -22.45 11.24
C VAL A 80 -8.87 -21.40 12.27
N TYR A 81 -9.44 -21.53 13.48
CA TYR A 81 -9.18 -20.62 14.59
C TYR A 81 -7.70 -20.58 15.00
N GLN A 82 -6.95 -21.66 14.74
CA GLN A 82 -5.53 -21.76 15.05
C GLN A 82 -4.66 -20.80 14.23
N ASP A 83 -5.05 -20.50 12.99
CA ASP A 83 -4.29 -19.62 12.09
C ASP A 83 -4.58 -18.13 12.32
N VAL A 84 -5.60 -17.80 13.14
CA VAL A 84 -6.02 -16.41 13.39
C VAL A 84 -4.89 -15.56 13.98
N PRO A 85 -4.19 -15.97 15.05
CA PRO A 85 -3.12 -15.15 15.62
C PRO A 85 -1.94 -14.99 14.64
N ALA A 86 -1.64 -16.01 13.84
CA ALA A 86 -0.60 -15.96 12.82
C ALA A 86 -0.93 -14.94 11.72
N ALA A 87 -2.17 -14.96 11.21
CA ALA A 87 -2.65 -14.00 10.22
C ALA A 87 -2.70 -12.56 10.78
N MET A 88 -3.13 -12.39 12.03
CA MET A 88 -3.14 -11.08 12.71
C MET A 88 -1.72 -10.50 12.81
N ALA A 89 -0.75 -11.29 13.27
CA ALA A 89 0.63 -10.87 13.40
C ALA A 89 1.24 -10.51 12.03
N ALA A 90 1.04 -11.34 11.01
CA ALA A 90 1.53 -11.09 9.66
C ALA A 90 0.92 -9.81 9.06
N GLY A 91 -0.38 -9.59 9.22
CA GLY A 91 -1.08 -8.39 8.74
C GLY A 91 -0.66 -7.10 9.43
N ILE A 92 -0.48 -7.12 10.76
CA ILE A 92 0.07 -5.98 11.51
C ILE A 92 1.47 -5.64 11.00
N MET A 93 2.35 -6.65 10.84
CA MET A 93 3.71 -6.42 10.38
C MET A 93 3.77 -5.91 8.94
N ALA A 94 2.93 -6.43 8.05
CA ALA A 94 2.80 -5.93 6.69
C ALA A 94 2.36 -4.46 6.68
N TYR A 95 1.37 -4.10 7.49
CA TYR A 95 0.88 -2.72 7.57
C TYR A 95 1.88 -1.76 8.22
N LEU A 96 2.62 -2.19 9.24
CA LEU A 96 3.70 -1.40 9.83
C LEU A 96 4.82 -1.13 8.81
N CYS A 97 5.22 -2.17 8.06
CA CYS A 97 6.15 -2.04 6.95
C CYS A 97 5.65 -1.00 5.94
N TYR A 98 4.38 -1.08 5.57
CA TYR A 98 3.76 -0.15 4.64
C TYR A 98 3.82 1.29 5.12
N LEU A 99 3.50 1.56 6.39
CA LEU A 99 3.58 2.90 6.96
C LEU A 99 5.01 3.48 6.93
N PHE A 100 6.03 2.62 7.02
CA PHE A 100 7.43 3.02 6.96
C PHE A 100 7.91 3.22 5.51
N LEU A 101 7.71 2.20 4.65
CA LEU A 101 8.14 2.22 3.25
C LEU A 101 7.42 3.28 2.42
N SER A 102 6.12 3.50 2.64
CA SER A 102 5.34 4.53 1.90
C SER A 102 5.90 5.94 2.13
N ARG A 103 6.48 6.20 3.30
CA ARG A 103 7.16 7.48 3.60
C ARG A 103 8.55 7.55 3.00
N ALA A 104 9.28 6.43 2.99
CA ALA A 104 10.66 6.39 2.53
C ALA A 104 10.80 6.40 1.00
N LEU A 105 9.96 5.63 0.29
CA LEU A 105 10.18 5.30 -1.12
C LEU A 105 9.44 6.23 -2.09
N LYS A 106 8.48 7.05 -1.63
CA LYS A 106 7.61 7.96 -2.44
C LYS A 106 6.94 7.33 -3.67
N VAL A 107 7.02 6.02 -3.78
CA VAL A 107 6.53 5.20 -4.88
C VAL A 107 5.61 4.16 -4.19
N PRO A 108 4.27 4.21 -4.43
CA PRO A 108 3.40 3.07 -4.11
C PRO A 108 3.86 1.90 -5.00
N PHE A 109 3.22 0.76 -5.17
CA PHE A 109 3.88 -0.43 -5.77
C PHE A 109 5.11 -0.93 -4.98
N LEU A 110 6.20 -0.17 -4.83
CA LEU A 110 7.43 -0.62 -4.18
C LEU A 110 7.25 -0.73 -2.67
N ALA A 111 6.50 0.21 -2.08
CA ALA A 111 6.12 0.13 -0.67
C ALA A 111 5.25 -1.10 -0.41
N GLU A 112 4.29 -1.38 -1.27
CA GLU A 112 3.35 -2.49 -1.19
C GLU A 112 4.05 -3.83 -1.43
N TYR A 113 5.00 -3.89 -2.39
CA TYR A 113 5.86 -5.05 -2.61
C TYR A 113 6.66 -5.41 -1.35
N GLY A 114 7.40 -4.44 -0.79
CA GLY A 114 8.21 -4.68 0.41
C GLY A 114 7.38 -5.03 1.64
N SER A 115 6.17 -4.48 1.72
CA SER A 115 5.21 -4.79 2.79
C SER A 115 4.64 -6.19 2.67
N ALA A 116 4.27 -6.61 1.46
CA ALA A 116 3.80 -7.96 1.19
C ALA A 116 4.93 -8.99 1.40
N PHE A 117 6.16 -8.68 1.00
CA PHE A 117 7.32 -9.53 1.27
C PHE A 117 7.54 -9.73 2.78
N LEU A 118 7.60 -8.63 3.55
CA LEU A 118 7.81 -8.73 5.00
C LEU A 118 6.64 -9.41 5.71
N GLY A 119 5.40 -9.08 5.31
CA GLY A 119 4.19 -9.74 5.80
C GLY A 119 4.18 -11.24 5.53
N GLY A 120 4.56 -11.65 4.32
CA GLY A 120 4.72 -13.06 3.94
C GLY A 120 5.82 -13.76 4.74
N ALA A 121 6.97 -13.11 4.96
CA ALA A 121 8.06 -13.65 5.76
C ALA A 121 7.65 -13.86 7.24
N VAL A 122 6.93 -12.90 7.83
CA VAL A 122 6.37 -13.03 9.18
C VAL A 122 5.30 -14.12 9.21
N GLY A 123 4.44 -14.19 8.20
CA GLY A 123 3.44 -15.24 8.06
C GLY A 123 4.06 -16.63 8.01
N CYS A 124 5.19 -16.78 7.31
CA CYS A 124 5.99 -18.01 7.28
C CYS A 124 6.55 -18.37 8.66
N LEU A 125 7.11 -17.40 9.39
CA LEU A 125 7.59 -17.61 10.76
C LEU A 125 6.44 -18.04 11.70
N MET A 126 5.29 -17.36 11.65
CA MET A 126 4.14 -17.69 12.49
C MET A 126 3.53 -19.04 12.13
N TYR A 127 3.55 -19.41 10.84
CA TYR A 127 3.15 -20.74 10.40
C TYR A 127 3.99 -21.84 11.07
N MET A 128 5.30 -21.65 11.20
CA MET A 128 6.17 -22.63 11.88
C MET A 128 5.90 -22.75 13.38
N LEU A 129 5.45 -21.68 14.03
CA LEU A 129 5.22 -21.66 15.47
C LEU A 129 3.83 -22.21 15.85
N ILE A 130 2.80 -21.77 15.14
CA ILE A 130 1.40 -21.98 15.55
C ILE A 130 0.44 -22.26 14.39
N GLY A 131 0.88 -22.21 13.13
CA GLY A 131 -0.01 -22.24 11.97
C GLY A 131 -0.08 -23.58 11.25
N VAL A 132 -1.17 -23.76 10.51
CA VAL A 132 -1.55 -24.99 9.80
C VAL A 132 -1.69 -24.73 8.29
N HIS A 133 -2.18 -23.55 7.89
CA HIS A 133 -2.39 -23.23 6.47
C HIS A 133 -1.65 -21.96 6.05
N LEU A 134 -0.44 -22.15 5.51
CA LEU A 134 0.40 -21.05 5.04
C LEU A 134 -0.31 -20.13 4.03
N ASN A 135 -1.06 -20.70 3.08
CA ASN A 135 -1.78 -19.92 2.06
C ASN A 135 -2.84 -18.98 2.66
N LEU A 136 -3.55 -19.44 3.71
CA LEU A 136 -4.53 -18.63 4.41
C LEU A 136 -3.83 -17.50 5.17
N ILE A 137 -2.75 -17.80 5.90
CA ILE A 137 -1.94 -16.81 6.63
C ILE A 137 -1.39 -15.73 5.67
N MET A 138 -0.89 -16.13 4.50
CA MET A 138 -0.40 -15.22 3.46
C MET A 138 -1.50 -14.28 2.94
N MET A 139 -2.73 -14.79 2.72
CA MET A 139 -3.87 -13.94 2.37
C MET A 139 -4.18 -12.93 3.49
N GLY A 140 -4.16 -13.36 4.75
CA GLY A 140 -4.37 -12.48 5.90
C GLY A 140 -3.33 -11.35 6.00
N ALA A 141 -2.09 -11.60 5.58
CA ALA A 141 -1.03 -10.60 5.54
C ALA A 141 -1.27 -9.51 4.47
N VAL A 142 -1.81 -9.88 3.31
CA VAL A 142 -1.95 -8.97 2.15
C VAL A 142 -3.25 -8.17 2.16
N ILE A 143 -4.34 -8.74 2.68
CA ILE A 143 -5.68 -8.14 2.57
C ILE A 143 -5.78 -6.67 3.04
N PRO A 144 -5.12 -6.25 4.14
CA PRO A 144 -5.12 -4.84 4.54
C PRO A 144 -4.50 -3.87 3.54
N LEU A 145 -3.65 -4.36 2.63
CA LEU A 145 -2.93 -3.55 1.64
C LEU A 145 -3.62 -3.53 0.27
N VAL A 146 -4.68 -4.32 0.09
CA VAL A 146 -5.37 -4.42 -1.20
C VAL A 146 -5.95 -3.04 -1.57
N PRO A 147 -5.74 -2.56 -2.81
CA PRO A 147 -6.13 -1.21 -3.24
C PRO A 147 -7.64 -1.11 -3.52
N GLY A 148 -8.48 -1.52 -2.57
CA GLY A 148 -9.95 -1.59 -2.74
C GLY A 148 -10.60 -0.23 -3.03
N ILE A 149 -10.09 0.85 -2.44
CA ILE A 149 -10.57 2.21 -2.71
C ILE A 149 -10.26 2.63 -4.15
N ALA A 150 -9.05 2.34 -4.65
CA ALA A 150 -8.66 2.65 -6.01
C ALA A 150 -9.51 1.87 -7.03
N ILE A 151 -9.73 0.57 -6.78
CA ILE A 151 -10.61 -0.28 -7.62
C ILE A 151 -12.04 0.27 -7.64
N THR A 152 -12.59 0.57 -6.47
CA THR A 152 -13.98 1.05 -6.35
C THR A 152 -14.15 2.41 -7.05
N ASN A 153 -13.19 3.31 -6.89
CA ASN A 153 -13.21 4.62 -7.54
C ASN A 153 -13.04 4.50 -9.06
N ALA A 154 -12.15 3.61 -9.52
CA ALA A 154 -11.96 3.36 -10.94
C ALA A 154 -13.26 2.91 -11.61
N ILE A 155 -13.96 1.93 -11.01
CA ILE A 155 -15.25 1.43 -11.51
C ILE A 155 -16.30 2.55 -11.49
N ARG A 156 -16.38 3.32 -10.40
CA ARG A 156 -17.30 4.46 -10.29
C ARG A 156 -17.07 5.49 -11.39
N ASP A 157 -15.84 5.88 -11.63
CA ASP A 157 -15.48 6.88 -12.65
C ASP A 157 -15.80 6.37 -14.05
N MET A 158 -15.57 5.08 -14.33
CA MET A 158 -15.97 4.47 -15.60
C MET A 158 -17.50 4.48 -15.79
N MET A 159 -18.28 4.16 -14.76
CA MET A 159 -19.75 4.22 -14.81
C MET A 159 -20.26 5.66 -15.01
N ALA A 160 -19.55 6.65 -14.46
CA ALA A 160 -19.84 8.07 -14.64
C ALA A 160 -19.39 8.64 -16.00
N ARG A 161 -18.88 7.79 -16.92
CA ARG A 161 -18.30 8.18 -18.23
C ARG A 161 -17.01 9.00 -18.12
N HIS A 162 -16.34 8.99 -16.97
CA HIS A 162 -14.99 9.55 -16.77
C HIS A 162 -13.92 8.48 -17.05
N TYR A 163 -13.88 7.99 -18.30
CA TYR A 163 -13.05 6.83 -18.68
C TYR A 163 -11.55 7.01 -18.43
N LEU A 164 -11.00 8.19 -18.71
CA LEU A 164 -9.58 8.48 -18.48
C LEU A 164 -9.21 8.40 -17.00
N SER A 165 -10.02 8.97 -16.11
CA SER A 165 -9.82 8.89 -14.65
C SER A 165 -9.95 7.45 -14.16
N GLY A 166 -11.01 6.75 -14.61
CA GLY A 166 -11.25 5.36 -14.28
C GLY A 166 -10.12 4.43 -14.72
N LEU A 167 -9.60 4.60 -15.94
CA LEU A 167 -8.49 3.81 -16.47
C LEU A 167 -7.19 4.02 -15.67
N MET A 168 -6.88 5.26 -15.31
CA MET A 168 -5.70 5.57 -14.51
C MET A 168 -5.77 4.90 -13.13
N GLY A 169 -6.91 4.98 -12.45
CA GLY A 169 -7.12 4.30 -11.17
C GLY A 169 -7.09 2.77 -11.28
N ALA A 170 -7.58 2.21 -12.39
CA ALA A 170 -7.52 0.78 -12.65
C ALA A 170 -6.07 0.30 -12.85
N ILE A 171 -5.27 1.02 -13.64
CA ILE A 171 -3.85 0.72 -13.86
C ILE A 171 -3.09 0.79 -12.53
N GLU A 172 -3.32 1.84 -11.74
CA GLU A 172 -2.71 1.98 -10.41
C GLU A 172 -3.03 0.76 -9.52
N ALA A 173 -4.31 0.37 -9.44
CA ALA A 173 -4.73 -0.79 -8.65
C ALA A 173 -4.11 -2.10 -9.16
N ILE A 174 -4.01 -2.30 -10.48
CA ILE A 174 -3.40 -3.49 -11.08
C ILE A 174 -1.90 -3.55 -10.78
N CYS A 175 -1.17 -2.43 -10.90
CA CYS A 175 0.25 -2.37 -10.55
C CYS A 175 0.48 -2.69 -9.06
N ILE A 176 -0.36 -2.15 -8.18
CA ILE A 176 -0.30 -2.45 -6.74
C ILE A 176 -0.63 -3.93 -6.48
N ALA A 177 -1.68 -4.48 -7.08
CA ALA A 177 -2.05 -5.89 -6.94
C ALA A 177 -0.94 -6.83 -7.44
N GLY A 178 -0.32 -6.49 -8.57
CA GLY A 178 0.84 -7.20 -9.11
C GLY A 178 2.04 -7.13 -8.17
N ALA A 179 2.31 -5.97 -7.55
CA ALA A 179 3.37 -5.80 -6.57
C ALA A 179 3.13 -6.62 -5.28
N LEU A 180 1.90 -6.65 -4.77
CA LEU A 180 1.50 -7.48 -3.64
C LEU A 180 1.69 -8.97 -3.96
N GLY A 181 1.23 -9.40 -5.14
CA GLY A 181 1.41 -10.75 -5.65
C GLY A 181 2.89 -11.13 -5.77
N ALA A 182 3.71 -10.26 -6.36
CA ALA A 182 5.16 -10.46 -6.49
C ALA A 182 5.87 -10.53 -5.13
N GLY A 183 5.44 -9.73 -4.15
CA GLY A 183 5.99 -9.74 -2.79
C GLY A 183 5.76 -11.07 -2.07
N ILE A 184 4.53 -11.59 -2.12
CA ILE A 184 4.21 -12.92 -1.58
C ILE A 184 4.89 -14.03 -2.40
N ALA A 185 4.84 -13.92 -3.73
CA ALA A 185 5.45 -14.90 -4.62
C ALA A 185 6.95 -15.04 -4.36
N CYS A 186 7.66 -13.95 -4.03
CA CYS A 186 9.08 -13.98 -3.67
C CYS A 186 9.36 -14.82 -2.41
N VAL A 187 8.41 -14.87 -1.47
CA VAL A 187 8.50 -15.73 -0.28
C VAL A 187 8.15 -17.19 -0.59
N SER A 188 7.28 -17.45 -1.58
CA SER A 188 6.89 -18.82 -1.94
C SER A 188 7.72 -19.43 -3.08
N LEU A 189 8.42 -18.64 -3.89
CA LEU A 189 9.19 -19.13 -5.04
C LEU A 189 10.48 -19.84 -4.59
N PRO A 190 10.94 -20.84 -5.34
CA PRO A 190 12.27 -21.40 -5.18
C PRO A 190 13.32 -20.34 -5.55
N ILE A 191 14.20 -20.00 -4.61
CA ILE A 191 15.36 -19.12 -4.87
C ILE A 191 16.49 -19.92 -5.52
N VAL A 192 16.49 -21.23 -5.29
CA VAL A 192 17.38 -22.25 -5.88
C VAL A 192 16.50 -23.36 -6.45
N PRO A 193 16.86 -24.00 -7.58
CA PRO A 193 16.16 -25.19 -8.03
C PRO A 193 16.17 -26.25 -6.90
N GLY A 194 15.00 -26.49 -6.31
CA GLY A 194 14.81 -27.48 -5.24
C GLY A 194 14.73 -26.94 -3.80
N ILE A 195 14.85 -25.63 -3.53
CA ILE A 195 14.66 -25.06 -2.19
C ILE A 195 13.86 -23.75 -2.25
N THR A 196 12.73 -23.72 -1.52
CA THR A 196 11.91 -22.50 -1.31
C THR A 196 12.44 -21.66 -0.14
N PHE A 197 12.16 -20.35 -0.12
CA PHE A 197 12.49 -19.48 1.04
C PHE A 197 11.91 -20.06 2.35
N TYR A 198 10.73 -20.68 2.27
CA TYR A 198 10.12 -21.42 3.37
C TYR A 198 11.01 -22.56 3.90
N GLU A 199 11.50 -23.46 3.04
CA GLU A 199 12.35 -24.59 3.47
C GLU A 199 13.70 -24.13 4.02
N ALA A 200 14.24 -23.07 3.45
CA ALA A 200 15.47 -22.45 3.91
C ALA A 200 15.35 -21.85 5.31
N PHE A 201 14.27 -21.09 5.54
CA PHE A 201 13.99 -20.52 6.85
C PHE A 201 13.69 -21.62 7.88
N ARG A 202 13.01 -22.68 7.46
CA ARG A 202 12.76 -23.86 8.29
C ARG A 202 14.07 -24.50 8.75
N GLY A 203 15.03 -24.65 7.84
CA GLY A 203 16.37 -25.16 8.15
C GLY A 203 17.14 -24.31 9.18
N LEU A 204 16.94 -22.99 9.18
CA LEU A 204 17.51 -22.09 10.20
C LEU A 204 16.92 -22.39 11.59
N VAL A 205 15.60 -22.47 11.66
CA VAL A 205 14.88 -22.64 12.94
C VAL A 205 15.09 -24.03 13.53
N THR A 206 15.25 -25.06 12.70
CA THR A 206 15.53 -26.44 13.15
C THR A 206 17.00 -26.69 13.50
N GLY A 207 17.86 -25.66 13.51
CA GLY A 207 19.27 -25.75 13.91
C GLY A 207 20.21 -26.30 12.83
N ASN A 208 19.74 -26.45 11.59
CA ASN A 208 20.59 -26.80 10.44
C ASN A 208 21.27 -25.55 9.87
N ASN A 209 22.20 -25.02 10.66
CA ASN A 209 22.82 -23.71 10.46
C ASN A 209 23.59 -23.59 9.13
N GLY A 210 24.10 -24.69 8.57
CA GLY A 210 24.85 -24.70 7.32
C GLY A 210 23.97 -24.40 6.09
N ALA A 211 22.85 -25.11 5.96
CA ALA A 211 21.91 -24.89 4.86
C ALA A 211 21.25 -23.51 4.97
N ALA A 212 20.94 -23.10 6.20
CA ALA A 212 20.34 -21.81 6.47
C ALA A 212 21.26 -20.63 6.11
N ALA A 213 22.54 -20.68 6.51
CA ALA A 213 23.50 -19.62 6.21
C ALA A 213 23.67 -19.39 4.71
N VAL A 214 23.72 -20.46 3.90
CA VAL A 214 23.80 -20.37 2.43
C VAL A 214 22.58 -19.65 1.85
N VAL A 215 21.39 -19.95 2.35
CA VAL A 215 20.16 -19.32 1.84
C VAL A 215 20.02 -17.88 2.31
N PHE A 216 20.39 -17.54 3.55
CA PHE A 216 20.44 -16.15 3.99
C PHE A 216 21.42 -15.32 3.14
N LEU A 217 22.57 -15.90 2.77
CA LEU A 217 23.53 -15.27 1.88
C LEU A 217 22.96 -15.08 0.45
N GLN A 218 22.20 -16.06 -0.05
CA GLN A 218 21.55 -15.99 -1.37
C GLN A 218 20.36 -15.04 -1.41
N VAL A 219 19.57 -14.92 -0.35
CA VAL A 219 18.51 -13.92 -0.21
C VAL A 219 19.12 -12.52 -0.17
N ALA A 220 20.22 -12.33 0.58
CA ALA A 220 20.95 -11.08 0.60
C ALA A 220 21.51 -10.73 -0.79
N TYR A 221 22.05 -11.71 -1.53
CA TYR A 221 22.54 -11.53 -2.89
C TYR A 221 21.40 -11.26 -3.89
N GLY A 222 20.24 -11.91 -3.76
CA GLY A 222 19.07 -11.71 -4.60
C GLY A 222 18.42 -10.34 -4.38
N ALA A 223 18.27 -9.92 -3.12
CA ALA A 223 17.77 -8.60 -2.76
C ALA A 223 18.75 -7.50 -3.21
N ALA A 224 20.06 -7.69 -3.02
CA ALA A 224 21.08 -6.79 -3.55
C ALA A 224 21.07 -6.76 -5.09
N GLY A 225 20.85 -7.90 -5.75
CA GLY A 225 20.76 -8.01 -7.20
C GLY A 225 19.54 -7.28 -7.78
N ILE A 226 18.37 -7.41 -7.15
CA ILE A 226 17.14 -6.69 -7.56
C ILE A 226 17.26 -5.20 -7.28
N ALA A 227 17.80 -4.80 -6.12
CA ALA A 227 18.02 -3.40 -5.77
C ALA A 227 19.03 -2.74 -6.73
N CYS A 228 20.17 -3.38 -6.97
CA CYS A 228 21.15 -2.92 -7.95
C CYS A 228 20.57 -2.92 -9.36
N GLY A 229 19.80 -3.93 -9.75
CA GLY A 229 19.13 -4.01 -11.06
C GLY A 229 18.16 -2.85 -11.29
N MET A 230 17.33 -2.52 -10.29
CA MET A 230 16.41 -1.38 -10.36
C MET A 230 17.15 -0.04 -10.41
N ILE A 231 18.21 0.14 -9.61
CA ILE A 231 19.02 1.37 -9.60
C ILE A 231 19.75 1.53 -10.94
N ILE A 232 20.32 0.46 -11.48
CA ILE A 232 21.00 0.46 -12.79
C ILE A 232 19.99 0.73 -13.90
N ALA A 233 18.81 0.11 -13.88
CA ALA A 233 17.75 0.35 -14.86
C ALA A 233 17.25 1.81 -14.82
N GLU A 234 17.08 2.38 -13.63
CA GLU A 234 16.69 3.78 -13.42
C GLU A 234 17.76 4.77 -13.93
N VAL A 235 19.04 4.45 -13.71
CA VAL A 235 20.18 5.23 -14.21
C VAL A 235 20.28 5.13 -15.74
N LEU A 236 20.12 3.94 -16.32
CA LEU A 236 20.14 3.73 -17.77
C LEU A 236 18.96 4.44 -18.44
N TYR A 237 17.77 4.38 -17.84
CA TYR A 237 16.59 5.10 -18.31
C TYR A 237 16.85 6.61 -18.37
N ARG A 238 17.42 7.19 -17.29
CA ARG A 238 17.78 8.61 -17.25
C ARG A 238 18.89 9.00 -18.21
N HIS A 239 19.82 8.09 -18.55
CA HIS A 239 20.94 8.43 -19.43
C HIS A 239 20.64 8.22 -20.90
N THR A 240 19.90 7.17 -21.26
CA THR A 240 19.64 6.79 -22.65
C THR A 240 18.37 7.46 -23.19
N ILE A 241 17.24 7.31 -22.50
CA ILE A 241 15.95 7.82 -22.99
C ILE A 241 15.88 9.35 -22.87
N ARG A 242 16.49 9.94 -21.84
CA ARG A 242 16.55 11.40 -21.68
C ARG A 242 17.44 12.08 -22.73
N ARG A 243 18.52 11.43 -23.21
CA ARG A 243 19.35 11.96 -24.31
C ARG A 243 18.67 11.86 -25.66
N ILE A 244 17.95 10.76 -25.92
CA ILE A 244 17.19 10.57 -27.17
C ILE A 244 16.05 11.59 -27.26
N LEU A 245 15.31 11.82 -26.17
CA LEU A 245 14.26 12.86 -26.12
C LEU A 245 14.80 14.28 -26.34
N HIS A 246 16.01 14.59 -25.86
CA HIS A 246 16.64 15.89 -26.12
C HIS A 246 17.19 16.05 -27.54
N HIS A 247 17.53 14.96 -28.24
CA HIS A 247 17.92 15.02 -29.66
C HIS A 247 16.75 15.08 -30.63
N CYS A 248 15.58 14.56 -30.26
CA CYS A 248 14.35 14.73 -31.06
C CYS A 248 13.61 16.06 -30.81
N ALA A 249 13.99 16.82 -29.78
CA ALA A 249 13.37 18.12 -29.43
C ALA A 249 14.18 19.35 -29.90
N ARG A 250 15.19 19.16 -30.76
CA ARG A 250 15.84 20.21 -31.55
C ARG A 250 15.54 19.97 -33.02
#